data_AF-V9I7Q4-F1
#
_entry.id   AF-V9I7Q4-F1
#
_cell.length_a   1.000
_cell.length_b   1.000
_cell.length_c   1.000
_cell.angle_alpha   90.00
_cell.angle_beta   90.00
_cell.angle_gamma   90.00
#
_symmetry.space_group_name_H-M   'P 1'
#
loop_
_entity.id
_entity.type
_entity.pdbx_description
1 polymer ?
#
loop_
_entity_poly.entity_id
_entity_poly.type
_entity_poly.pdbx_seq_one_letter_code
_entity_poly.pdbx_strand_id
1 'polypeptide(L)'
;MLHEEVELKWDELQYIIEDFQLLEKLRPSLIVGGTTVFIGSRPRTREVLQRKMYTNEITEWIAEAKQVERQFLSNTTHNVDENHREDAISESDYIGLTDSRQIHRNTSNIV
;
A
#
# COMPACT_ATOMS: atom_id res chain seq x y z
N MET A 1 -17.89 -2.05 17.18
CA MET A 1 -17.49 -2.94 16.07
C MET A 1 -18.19 -2.48 14.79
N LEU A 2 -17.49 -2.51 13.66
CA LEU A 2 -18.06 -2.34 12.32
C LEU A 2 -18.10 -3.71 11.66
N HIS A 3 -19.22 -4.03 11.01
CA HIS A 3 -19.34 -5.25 10.21
C HIS A 3 -19.06 -4.91 8.75
N GLU A 4 -18.39 -5.83 8.07
CA GLU A 4 -18.10 -5.73 6.64
C GLU A 4 -18.27 -7.10 5.99
N GLU A 5 -18.71 -7.11 4.75
CA GLU A 5 -18.75 -8.32 3.94
C GLU A 5 -17.35 -8.58 3.38
N VAL A 6 -16.91 -9.83 3.50
CA VAL A 6 -15.61 -10.30 2.99
C VAL A 6 -15.89 -11.42 2.01
N GLU A 7 -15.68 -11.13 0.74
CA GLU A 7 -15.80 -12.11 -0.34
C GLU A 7 -14.45 -12.79 -0.56
N LEU A 8 -14.46 -14.12 -0.59
CA LEU A 8 -13.28 -14.95 -0.84
C LEU A 8 -13.53 -15.80 -2.08
N LYS A 9 -12.73 -15.60 -3.12
CA LYS A 9 -12.72 -16.47 -4.30
C LYS A 9 -11.65 -17.53 -4.15
N TRP A 10 -12.03 -18.77 -4.40
CA TRP A 10 -11.13 -19.91 -4.25
C TRP A 10 -9.88 -19.76 -5.13
N ASP A 11 -10.03 -19.36 -6.39
CA ASP A 11 -8.92 -19.27 -7.34
C ASP A 11 -7.91 -18.17 -6.95
N GLU A 12 -8.40 -17.05 -6.43
CA GLU A 12 -7.55 -15.98 -5.89
C GLU A 12 -6.79 -16.45 -4.65
N LEU A 13 -7.45 -17.22 -3.76
CA LEU A 13 -6.80 -17.80 -2.58
C LEU A 13 -5.72 -18.81 -2.97
N GLN A 14 -5.92 -19.62 -4.02
CA GLN A 14 -4.89 -20.55 -4.50
C GLN A 14 -3.65 -19.83 -5.03
N TYR A 15 -3.84 -18.64 -5.62
CA TYR A 15 -2.73 -17.81 -6.08
C TYR A 15 -1.99 -17.12 -4.92
N ILE A 16 -2.74 -16.63 -3.91
CA ILE A 16 -2.17 -15.89 -2.77
C ILE A 16 -1.53 -16.83 -1.75
N ILE A 17 -2.14 -17.99 -1.50
CA ILE A 17 -1.68 -18.97 -0.52
C ILE A 17 -0.87 -20.02 -1.25
N GLU A 18 0.45 -19.87 -1.24
CA GLU A 18 1.38 -20.84 -1.84
C GLU A 18 1.48 -22.15 -1.02
N ASP A 19 0.93 -22.18 0.20
CA ASP A 19 0.89 -23.38 1.05
C ASP A 19 -0.31 -24.27 0.71
N PHE A 20 -0.02 -25.35 -0.02
CA PHE A 20 -0.98 -26.38 -0.37
C PHE A 20 -1.62 -27.05 0.86
N GLN A 21 -0.88 -27.28 1.95
CA GLN A 21 -1.44 -27.94 3.13
C GLN A 21 -2.47 -27.06 3.84
N LEU A 22 -2.24 -25.74 3.84
CA LEU A 22 -3.22 -24.79 4.35
C LEU A 22 -4.46 -24.75 3.46
N LEU A 23 -4.30 -24.74 2.13
CA LEU A 23 -5.44 -24.79 1.19
C LEU A 23 -6.29 -26.05 1.39
N GLU A 24 -5.69 -27.22 1.56
CA GLU A 24 -6.44 -28.46 1.84
C GLU A 24 -7.22 -28.38 3.17
N LYS A 25 -6.66 -27.74 4.20
CA LYS A 25 -7.38 -27.51 5.47
C LYS A 25 -8.54 -26.53 5.34
N LEU A 26 -8.47 -25.59 4.39
CA LEU A 26 -9.51 -24.58 4.15
C LEU A 26 -10.63 -25.08 3.24
N ARG A 27 -10.38 -26.09 2.38
CA ARG A 27 -11.38 -26.69 1.48
C ARG A 27 -12.74 -26.98 2.13
N PRO A 28 -12.84 -27.53 3.35
CA PRO A 28 -14.15 -27.81 3.96
C PRO A 28 -14.95 -26.57 4.32
N SER A 29 -14.30 -25.41 4.45
CA SER A 29 -14.91 -24.14 4.86
C SER A 29 -15.21 -23.21 3.69
N LEU A 30 -14.78 -23.56 2.47
CA LEU A 30 -14.86 -22.73 1.28
C LEU A 30 -15.46 -23.50 0.10
N ILE A 31 -16.12 -22.80 -0.80
CA ILE A 31 -16.60 -23.38 -2.06
C ILE A 31 -15.44 -23.45 -3.04
N VAL A 32 -14.94 -24.66 -3.33
CA VAL A 32 -13.88 -24.90 -4.32
C VAL A 32 -14.36 -24.46 -5.71
N GLY A 33 -13.56 -23.63 -6.39
CA GLY A 33 -13.91 -23.02 -7.68
C GLY A 33 -15.05 -22.01 -7.62
N GLY A 34 -15.44 -21.57 -6.42
CA GLY A 34 -16.53 -20.62 -6.20
C GLY A 34 -16.12 -19.42 -5.34
N THR A 35 -17.14 -18.65 -4.95
CA THR A 35 -17.00 -17.50 -4.05
C THR A 35 -17.73 -17.80 -2.75
N THR A 36 -17.08 -17.54 -1.61
CA THR A 36 -17.66 -17.69 -0.28
C THR A 36 -17.68 -16.32 0.41
N VAL A 37 -18.80 -15.96 1.03
CA VAL A 37 -18.98 -14.65 1.69
C VAL A 37 -19.03 -14.82 3.20
N PHE A 38 -18.24 -14.02 3.91
CA PHE A 38 -18.20 -13.97 5.37
C PHE A 38 -18.57 -12.58 5.87
N ILE A 39 -19.12 -12.49 7.08
CA ILE A 39 -19.29 -11.22 7.78
C ILE A 39 -18.11 -11.04 8.74
N GLY A 40 -17.19 -10.16 8.36
CA GLY A 40 -16.08 -9.73 9.19
C GLY A 40 -16.51 -8.71 10.23
N SER A 41 -15.70 -8.54 11.27
CA SER A 41 -15.87 -7.46 12.23
C SER A 41 -14.54 -6.73 12.47
N ARG A 42 -14.57 -5.40 12.47
CA ARG A 42 -13.42 -4.55 12.80
C ARG A 42 -13.68 -3.66 14.01
N PRO A 43 -12.68 -3.45 14.89
CA PRO A 43 -12.77 -2.45 15.93
C PRO A 43 -12.89 -1.04 15.33
N ARG A 44 -13.59 -0.15 16.04
CA ARG A 44 -13.73 1.27 15.65
C ARG A 44 -12.50 2.05 16.12
N THR A 45 -11.34 1.77 15.55
CA THR A 45 -10.15 2.59 15.79
C THR A 45 -10.24 3.88 14.99
N ARG A 46 -9.44 4.89 15.38
CA ARG A 46 -9.39 6.17 14.68
C ARG A 46 -9.08 5.97 13.20
N GLU A 47 -8.14 5.08 12.89
CA GLU A 47 -7.68 4.78 11.54
C GLU A 47 -8.79 4.16 10.68
N VAL A 48 -9.54 3.20 11.25
CA VAL A 48 -10.67 2.56 10.56
C VAL A 48 -11.78 3.58 10.27
N LEU A 49 -12.10 4.43 11.24
CA LEU A 49 -13.14 5.45 11.07
C LEU A 49 -12.73 6.51 10.05
N GLN A 50 -11.50 7.01 10.12
CA GLN A 50 -11.00 7.99 9.15
C GLN A 50 -11.01 7.43 7.73
N ARG A 51 -10.55 6.19 7.53
CA ARG A 51 -10.55 5.56 6.21
C ARG A 51 -11.96 5.40 5.64
N LYS A 52 -12.94 5.08 6.50
CA LYS A 52 -14.35 4.98 6.11
C LYS A 52 -14.98 6.34 5.83
N MET A 53 -14.59 7.38 6.56
CA MET A 53 -15.09 8.74 6.38
C MET A 53 -14.57 9.38 5.09
N TYR A 54 -13.29 9.15 4.76
CA TYR A 54 -12.61 9.73 3.60
C TYR A 54 -12.43 8.73 2.44
N THR A 55 -13.32 7.76 2.29
CA THR A 55 -13.13 6.69 1.28
C THR A 55 -13.02 7.24 -0.13
N ASN A 56 -13.84 8.24 -0.49
CA ASN A 56 -13.86 8.80 -1.83
C ASN A 56 -12.59 9.60 -2.12
N GLU A 57 -12.20 10.48 -1.20
CA GLU A 57 -11.01 11.32 -1.30
C GLU A 57 -9.74 10.45 -1.38
N ILE A 58 -9.67 9.39 -0.57
CA ILE A 58 -8.56 8.43 -0.64
C ILE A 58 -8.51 7.77 -2.03
N THR A 59 -9.64 7.38 -2.60
CA THR A 59 -9.70 6.79 -3.95
C THR A 59 -9.27 7.79 -5.02
N GLU A 60 -9.70 9.04 -4.93
CA GLU A 60 -9.28 10.13 -5.83
C GLU A 60 -7.77 10.36 -5.76
N TRP A 61 -7.21 10.51 -4.56
CA TRP A 61 -5.75 10.70 -4.38
C TRP A 61 -4.94 9.52 -4.92
N ILE A 62 -5.42 8.28 -4.77
CA ILE A 62 -4.77 7.10 -5.36
C ILE A 62 -4.83 7.15 -6.89
N ALA A 63 -5.95 7.57 -7.47
CA ALA A 63 -6.11 7.67 -8.93
C ALA A 63 -5.21 8.76 -9.52
N GLU A 64 -5.14 9.93 -8.87
CA GLU A 64 -4.25 11.04 -9.22
C GLU A 64 -2.78 10.61 -9.16
N ALA A 65 -2.35 9.94 -8.08
CA ALA A 65 -0.99 9.45 -7.94
C ALA A 65 -0.60 8.48 -9.08
N LYS A 66 -1.49 7.55 -9.45
CA LYS A 66 -1.29 6.63 -10.59
C LYS A 66 -1.27 7.32 -11.95
N GLN A 67 -1.96 8.46 -12.09
CA GLN A 67 -1.92 9.24 -13.33
C GLN A 67 -0.59 9.97 -13.46
N VAL A 68 -0.15 10.59 -12.37
CA VAL A 68 1.13 11.29 -12.28
C VAL A 68 2.29 10.34 -12.58
N GLU A 69 2.31 9.14 -11.99
CA GLU A 69 3.34 8.11 -12.27
C GLU A 69 3.39 7.72 -13.76
N ARG A 70 2.24 7.55 -14.42
CA ARG A 70 2.16 7.26 -15.86
C ARG A 70 2.68 8.41 -16.72
N GLN A 71 2.38 9.64 -16.34
CA GLN A 71 2.90 10.83 -17.04
C GLN A 71 4.42 10.93 -16.91
N PHE A 72 4.98 10.68 -15.72
CA PHE A 72 6.44 10.63 -15.53
C PHE A 72 7.11 9.61 -16.47
N LEU A 73 6.58 8.38 -16.55
CA LEU A 73 7.13 7.34 -17.46
C LEU A 73 7.03 7.72 -18.94
N SER A 74 5.93 8.35 -19.35
CA SER A 74 5.70 8.79 -20.73
C SER A 74 6.65 9.94 -21.12
N ASN A 75 6.90 10.86 -20.19
CA ASN A 75 7.79 12.00 -20.40
C ASN A 75 9.27 11.59 -20.43
N THR A 76 9.66 10.55 -19.69
CA THR A 76 11.02 9.98 -19.77
C THR A 76 11.33 9.42 -21.15
N THR A 77 10.36 8.84 -21.87
CA THR A 77 10.59 8.33 -23.23
C THR A 77 10.67 9.40 -24.32
N HIS A 78 10.11 10.60 -24.09
CA HIS A 78 10.15 11.69 -25.08
C HIS A 78 11.44 12.54 -24.99
N ASN A 79 12.17 12.48 -23.87
CA ASN A 79 13.40 13.26 -23.67
C ASN A 79 14.69 12.55 -24.12
N VAL A 80 14.63 11.31 -24.63
CA VAL A 80 15.83 10.58 -25.06
C VAL A 80 16.25 10.91 -26.50
N ASP A 81 15.41 11.57 -27.30
CA ASP A 81 15.69 11.79 -28.74
C ASP A 81 15.95 13.25 -29.15
N GLU A 82 16.01 14.20 -28.22
CA GLU A 82 16.53 15.54 -28.50
C GLU A 82 17.39 16.06 -27.34
N ASN A 83 18.70 15.81 -27.40
CA ASN A 83 19.75 16.79 -27.09
C ASN A 83 21.14 16.15 -27.10
N HIS A 84 21.69 15.96 -28.31
CA HIS A 84 23.11 16.21 -28.50
C HIS A 84 23.29 17.72 -28.58
N ARG A 85 23.48 18.39 -27.43
CA ARG A 85 24.19 19.66 -27.34
C ARG A 85 24.59 19.95 -25.89
N GLU A 86 25.82 20.42 -25.80
CA GLU A 86 26.65 20.52 -24.61
C GLU A 86 26.28 21.76 -23.76
N ASP A 87 26.82 21.77 -22.55
CA ASP A 87 27.03 22.89 -21.62
C ASP A 87 26.02 23.20 -20.49
N ALA A 88 26.61 23.12 -19.29
CA ALA A 88 26.53 24.05 -18.15
C ALA A 88 25.37 23.95 -17.12
N ILE A 89 25.70 23.26 -16.00
CA ILE A 89 25.60 23.67 -14.58
C ILE A 89 24.37 24.50 -14.13
N SER A 90 23.55 23.96 -13.22
CA SER A 90 23.02 24.66 -12.00
C SER A 90 22.19 23.67 -11.16
N GLU A 91 22.79 23.04 -10.15
CA GLU A 91 22.65 23.31 -8.70
C GLU A 91 21.25 23.08 -8.08
N SER A 92 21.27 22.19 -7.07
CA SER A 92 20.39 22.11 -5.90
C SER A 92 18.94 21.70 -6.09
N ASP A 93 18.58 20.55 -5.50
CA ASP A 93 17.59 20.49 -4.42
C ASP A 93 17.60 19.11 -3.75
N TYR A 94 18.47 18.95 -2.75
CA TYR A 94 18.50 17.79 -1.87
C TYR A 94 17.41 17.96 -0.81
N ILE A 95 16.33 17.18 -0.91
CA ILE A 95 15.31 17.09 0.13
C ILE A 95 15.90 16.30 1.32
N GLY A 96 16.44 17.03 2.29
CA GLY A 96 16.82 16.49 3.59
C GLY A 96 15.62 16.46 4.53
N LEU A 97 14.81 15.39 4.49
CA LEU A 97 13.91 15.06 5.61
C LEU A 97 14.76 14.54 6.77
N THR A 98 15.12 15.42 7.70
CA THR A 98 15.64 15.04 9.02
C THR A 98 14.50 14.98 10.03
N ASP A 99 13.73 13.88 10.05
CA ASP A 99 12.89 13.57 11.21
C ASP A 99 13.71 12.73 12.19
N SER A 100 14.42 13.41 13.10
CA SER A 100 15.16 12.78 14.19
C SER A 100 14.25 12.63 15.41
N ARG A 101 13.49 11.53 15.49
CA ARG A 101 12.87 11.09 16.74
C ARG A 101 13.62 9.94 17.40
N GLN A 102 14.16 10.30 18.57
CA GLN A 102 14.29 9.51 19.81
C GLN A 102 15.30 8.37 19.88
N ILE A 103 16.28 8.51 20.77
CA ILE A 103 16.64 7.43 21.72
C ILE A 103 16.86 8.04 23.11
N HIS A 104 15.92 7.76 24.02
CA HIS A 104 16.10 7.92 25.47
C HIS A 104 17.31 7.11 25.94
N ARG A 105 18.31 7.76 26.54
CA ARG A 105 19.30 7.08 27.40
C ARG A 105 18.89 7.28 28.86
N ASN A 106 18.32 6.23 29.45
CA ASN A 106 18.28 6.07 30.90
C ASN A 106 19.72 5.87 31.38
N THR A 107 20.22 6.80 32.20
CA THR A 107 21.48 6.62 32.92
C THR A 107 21.18 5.96 34.26
N SER A 108 21.57 4.68 34.38
CA SER A 108 21.81 4.04 35.66
C SER A 108 23.01 4.71 36.33
N ASN A 109 22.87 5.16 37.57
CA ASN A 109 24.02 5.43 38.44
C ASN A 109 23.88 4.58 39.70
N ILE A 110 24.83 3.65 39.82
CA ILE A 110 25.27 2.99 41.04
C ILE A 110 26.27 3.94 41.71
N VAL A 111 26.10 4.24 42.99
CA VAL A 111 27.06 4.16 44.12
C VAL A 111 26.28 4.53 45.39
#